data_AF-A0A523YG11-F1
#
_entry.id   AF-A0A523YG11-F1
#
_cell.length_a   1.000
_cell.length_b   1.000
_cell.length_c   1.000
_cell.angle_alpha   90.00
_cell.angle_beta   90.00
_cell.angle_gamma   90.00
#
_symmetry.space_group_name_H-M   'P 1'
#
loop_
_entity.id
_entity.type
_entity.pdbx_description
1 polymer ?
#
loop_
_entity_poly.entity_id
_entity_poly.type
_entity_poly.pdbx_seq_one_letter_code
_entity_poly.pdbx_strand_id
1 'polypeptide(L)'
;MVRMTSTKVFISSLMDEMAEERNAAEKAIRSLQMRTTRFEIFPARPESAAEVSLEEVKDSEIFVQILGRGISRIVVREYESAMSCDCQILLFVKDVERTVQAEKHLEKLRKKHTYKKFSTPKELEDHIRYSIQSLLTKALRRGKKDRPSKIAEEILFDRKVTLGLFASSTKWVGWFKVLKGDRIKGLMRSSGSFSAYLLTEEDYADFEAGDEFHFWGREKTKACAIDVKAEDYDTWYLVLKDETYFGTEIYVKLSRIKSS
;
A
#
# COMPACT_ATOMS: atom_id res chain seq x y z
N MET A 1 -14.63 0.95 18.48
CA MET A 1 -14.16 2.04 17.59
C MET A 1 -12.72 1.75 17.19
N VAL A 2 -12.50 1.23 15.98
CA VAL A 2 -11.20 0.71 15.51
C VAL A 2 -10.37 1.83 14.87
N ARG A 3 -9.09 1.96 15.24
CA ARG A 3 -8.12 2.82 14.54
C ARG A 3 -7.56 2.08 13.32
N MET A 4 -8.00 2.46 12.12
CA MET A 4 -7.33 2.13 10.86
C MET A 4 -6.06 2.99 10.74
N THR A 5 -4.86 2.41 10.88
CA THR A 5 -3.63 3.11 10.49
C THR A 5 -3.36 2.82 9.01
N SER A 6 -3.98 3.59 8.12
CA SER A 6 -3.57 3.62 6.71
C SER A 6 -2.16 4.18 6.65
N THR A 7 -1.22 3.43 6.05
CA THR A 7 0.18 3.83 5.91
C THR A 7 0.27 5.22 5.32
N LYS A 8 0.96 6.12 6.02
CA LYS A 8 1.11 7.51 5.63
C LYS A 8 2.37 7.68 4.80
N VAL A 9 2.21 8.34 3.66
CA VAL A 9 3.29 8.61 2.70
C VAL A 9 3.42 10.10 2.51
N PHE A 10 4.59 10.63 2.83
CA PHE A 10 4.92 12.04 2.63
C PHE A 10 5.57 12.25 1.26
N ILE A 11 5.07 13.23 0.49
CA ILE A 11 5.62 13.60 -0.82
C ILE A 11 6.38 14.93 -0.74
N SER A 12 7.70 14.86 -0.83
CA SER A 12 8.61 16.01 -0.81
C SER A 12 9.09 16.35 -2.23
N SER A 13 8.83 17.57 -2.67
CA SER A 13 9.31 18.12 -3.94
C SER A 13 9.18 19.65 -3.92
N LEU A 14 9.75 20.34 -4.92
CA LEU A 14 9.35 21.71 -5.18
C LEU A 14 7.86 21.72 -5.57
N MET A 15 7.05 22.65 -5.05
CA MET A 15 5.59 22.65 -5.30
C MET A 15 5.27 23.20 -6.69
N ASP A 16 5.75 24.42 -6.99
CA ASP A 16 5.35 25.15 -8.19
C ASP A 16 5.84 24.49 -9.49
N GLU A 17 7.04 23.88 -9.48
CA GLU A 17 7.64 23.27 -10.68
C GLU A 17 7.22 21.82 -10.93
N MET A 18 6.62 21.13 -9.94
CA MET A 18 6.43 19.68 -9.98
C MET A 18 4.97 19.27 -9.74
N ALA A 19 4.01 20.14 -10.05
CA ALA A 19 2.59 19.89 -9.79
C ALA A 19 2.08 18.60 -10.47
N GLU A 20 2.44 18.36 -11.73
CA GLU A 20 2.05 17.17 -12.47
C GLU A 20 2.65 15.89 -11.86
N GLU A 21 3.93 15.95 -11.48
CA GLU A 21 4.62 14.85 -10.83
C GLU A 21 4.06 14.54 -9.45
N ARG A 22 3.73 15.57 -8.66
CA ARG A 22 3.07 15.41 -7.35
C ARG A 22 1.71 14.75 -7.50
N ASN A 23 0.93 15.14 -8.51
CA ASN A 23 -0.37 14.52 -8.81
C ASN A 23 -0.22 13.06 -9.24
N ALA A 24 0.78 12.74 -10.06
CA ALA A 24 1.09 11.38 -10.46
C ALA A 24 1.53 10.51 -9.26
N ALA A 25 2.38 11.05 -8.39
CA ALA A 25 2.80 10.39 -7.16
C ALA A 25 1.62 10.12 -6.22
N GLU A 26 0.74 11.11 -6.02
CA GLU A 26 -0.46 10.96 -5.22
C GLU A 26 -1.39 9.88 -5.78
N LYS A 27 -1.63 9.90 -7.09
CA LYS A 27 -2.44 8.89 -7.77
C LYS A 27 -1.85 7.49 -7.58
N ALA A 28 -0.53 7.34 -7.70
CA ALA A 28 0.14 6.06 -7.45
C ALA A 28 -0.09 5.57 -6.01
N ILE A 29 0.12 6.43 -5.01
CA ILE A 29 -0.02 6.08 -3.60
C ILE A 29 -1.48 5.78 -3.24
N ARG A 30 -2.43 6.59 -3.70
CA ARG A 30 -3.87 6.37 -3.46
C ARG A 30 -4.34 5.06 -4.11
N SER A 31 -3.82 4.69 -5.27
CA SER A 31 -4.14 3.39 -5.91
C SER A 31 -3.74 2.18 -5.05
N LEU A 32 -2.89 2.38 -4.04
CA LEU A 32 -2.45 1.37 -3.06
C LEU A 32 -3.20 1.47 -1.72
N GLN A 33 -4.25 2.29 -1.60
CA GLN A 33 -5.01 2.58 -0.37
C GLN A 33 -4.16 3.15 0.79
N MET A 34 -3.10 3.85 0.45
CA MET A 34 -2.27 4.58 1.40
C MET A 34 -2.72 6.04 1.50
N ARG A 35 -2.51 6.65 2.67
CA ARG A 35 -2.76 8.07 2.87
C ARG A 35 -1.60 8.87 2.32
N THR A 36 -1.90 9.82 1.45
CA THR A 36 -0.94 10.81 0.97
C THR A 36 -1.02 12.04 1.85
N THR A 37 0.13 12.51 2.28
CA THR A 37 0.24 13.78 2.97
C THR A 37 1.06 14.72 2.12
N ARG A 38 0.45 15.86 1.78
CA ARG A 38 1.08 16.93 1.02
C ARG A 38 0.60 18.28 1.54
N PHE A 39 1.48 19.27 1.44
CA PHE A 39 1.28 20.59 2.00
C PHE A 39 -0.02 21.27 1.56
N GLU A 40 -0.41 21.07 0.31
CA GLU A 40 -1.56 21.70 -0.33
C GLU A 40 -2.92 21.25 0.24
N ILE A 41 -2.94 20.18 1.05
CA ILE A 41 -4.17 19.61 1.63
C ILE A 41 -4.24 19.89 3.15
N PHE A 42 -3.27 20.59 3.73
CA PHE A 42 -3.30 20.87 5.17
C PHE A 42 -4.44 21.81 5.55
N PRO A 43 -5.20 21.50 6.62
CA PRO A 43 -6.15 22.46 7.18
C PRO A 43 -5.37 23.69 7.69
N ALA A 44 -6.07 24.82 7.83
CA ALA A 44 -5.48 26.00 8.46
C ALA A 44 -4.97 25.62 9.87
N ARG A 45 -3.69 25.87 10.12
CA ARG A 45 -3.00 25.55 11.36
C ARG A 45 -2.33 26.80 11.93
N PRO A 46 -2.24 26.94 13.26
CA PRO A 46 -1.56 28.08 13.90
C PRO A 46 -0.03 28.01 13.74
N GLU A 47 0.53 26.83 13.52
CA GLU A 47 1.95 26.63 13.27
C GLU A 47 2.37 27.08 11.87
N SER A 48 3.66 27.36 11.68
CA SER A 48 4.17 27.72 10.37
C SER A 48 4.13 26.54 9.40
N ALA A 49 4.00 26.86 8.11
CA ALA A 49 4.04 25.89 7.01
C ALA A 49 5.23 24.90 7.10
N ALA A 50 6.38 25.41 7.51
CA ALA A 50 7.60 24.62 7.64
C ALA A 50 7.55 23.67 8.84
N GLU A 51 6.98 24.09 9.98
CA GLU A 51 6.83 23.24 11.16
C GLU A 51 5.87 22.09 10.88
N VAL A 52 4.69 22.39 10.33
CA VAL A 52 3.70 21.38 9.94
C VAL A 52 4.30 20.37 8.97
N SER A 53 5.03 20.84 7.94
CA SER A 53 5.67 19.92 6.99
C SER A 53 6.61 18.92 7.68
N LEU A 54 7.44 19.39 8.61
CA LEU A 54 8.41 18.54 9.30
C LEU A 54 7.74 17.58 10.30
N GLU A 55 6.67 17.98 10.97
CA GLU A 55 5.87 17.08 11.79
C GLU A 55 5.23 15.96 10.96
N GLU A 56 4.70 16.32 9.80
CA GLU A 56 4.03 15.38 8.91
C GLU A 56 5.02 14.39 8.29
N VAL A 57 6.27 14.79 8.05
CA VAL A 57 7.37 13.87 7.72
C VAL A 57 7.62 12.87 8.85
N LYS A 58 7.72 13.34 10.11
CA LYS A 58 8.01 12.48 11.27
C LYS A 58 6.92 11.44 11.52
N ASP A 59 5.67 11.79 11.23
CA ASP A 59 4.51 10.91 11.37
C ASP A 59 4.30 9.97 10.17
N SER A 60 5.16 10.04 9.14
CA SER A 60 5.04 9.22 7.93
C SER A 60 5.93 7.99 7.96
N GLU A 61 5.41 6.83 7.56
CA GLU A 61 6.17 5.59 7.45
C GLU A 61 6.98 5.49 6.15
N ILE A 62 6.57 6.21 5.11
CA ILE A 62 7.29 6.28 3.83
C ILE A 62 7.49 7.74 3.44
N PHE A 63 8.73 8.09 3.09
CA PHE A 63 9.11 9.39 2.58
C PHE A 63 9.50 9.27 1.11
N VAL A 64 8.81 10.00 0.25
CA VAL A 64 9.07 10.05 -1.19
C VAL A 64 9.64 11.41 -1.54
N GLN A 65 10.91 11.46 -1.98
CA GLN A 65 11.49 12.68 -2.54
C GLN A 65 11.51 12.63 -4.05
N ILE A 66 10.91 13.65 -4.67
CA ILE A 66 10.92 13.86 -6.12
C ILE A 66 11.78 15.09 -6.41
N LEU A 67 12.95 14.88 -7.03
CA LEU A 67 13.90 15.93 -7.35
C LEU A 67 13.76 16.36 -8.82
N GLY A 68 13.43 17.62 -9.04
CA GLY A 68 13.31 18.26 -10.36
C GLY A 68 14.55 19.08 -10.74
N ARG A 69 14.32 20.22 -11.41
CA ARG A 69 15.35 21.20 -11.76
C ARG A 69 15.89 21.92 -10.53
N GLY A 70 14.98 22.45 -9.70
CA GLY A 70 15.30 23.16 -8.47
C GLY A 70 15.12 22.33 -7.21
N ILE A 71 15.53 22.93 -6.08
CA ILE A 71 15.24 22.44 -4.73
C ILE A 71 15.13 23.62 -3.77
N SER A 72 14.24 23.52 -2.78
CA SER A 72 14.08 24.53 -1.74
C SER A 72 14.71 24.09 -0.41
N ARG A 73 14.96 25.04 0.48
CA ARG A 73 15.52 24.75 1.81
C ARG A 73 14.61 23.83 2.63
N ILE A 74 13.29 23.96 2.51
CA ILE A 74 12.34 23.10 3.23
C ILE A 74 12.40 21.65 2.73
N VAL A 75 12.51 21.41 1.41
CA VAL A 75 12.65 20.06 0.83
C VAL A 75 13.92 19.36 1.31
N VAL A 76 15.02 20.11 1.50
CA VAL A 76 16.25 19.57 2.09
C VAL A 76 16.02 19.18 3.56
N ARG A 77 15.37 20.05 4.34
CA ARG A 77 15.06 19.78 5.76
C ARG A 77 14.10 18.62 5.95
N GLU A 78 13.13 18.45 5.05
CA GLU A 78 12.20 17.31 5.05
C GLU A 78 12.97 16.00 4.89
N TYR A 79 13.92 15.92 3.95
CA TYR A 79 14.79 14.75 3.80
C TYR A 79 15.67 14.52 5.03
N GLU A 80 16.27 15.57 5.61
CA GLU A 80 17.05 15.46 6.84
C GLU A 80 16.21 14.95 8.01
N SER A 81 14.96 15.41 8.12
CA SER A 81 14.00 14.93 9.12
C SER A 81 13.66 13.46 8.89
N ALA A 82 13.37 13.05 7.65
CA ALA A 82 13.08 11.65 7.30
C ALA A 82 14.27 10.72 7.62
N MET A 83 15.50 11.17 7.36
CA MET A 83 16.73 10.43 7.70
C MET A 83 16.94 10.24 9.21
N SER A 84 16.39 11.14 10.03
CA SER A 84 16.47 11.06 11.49
C SER A 84 15.35 10.22 12.13
N CYS A 85 14.39 9.76 11.33
CA CYS A 85 13.23 8.97 11.76
C CYS A 85 13.30 7.54 11.19
N ASP A 86 12.48 6.63 11.70
CA ASP A 86 12.36 5.26 11.17
C ASP A 86 11.45 5.22 9.93
N CYS A 87 11.81 6.01 8.91
CA CYS A 87 11.03 6.20 7.69
C CYS A 87 11.70 5.49 6.50
N GLN A 88 10.91 4.80 5.68
CA GLN A 88 11.42 4.23 4.43
C GLN A 88 11.55 5.33 3.36
N ILE A 89 12.77 5.59 2.90
CA ILE A 89 13.07 6.66 1.95
C ILE A 89 13.10 6.12 0.51
N LEU A 90 12.28 6.72 -0.36
CA LEU A 90 12.25 6.48 -1.79
C LEU A 90 12.60 7.75 -2.55
N LEU A 91 13.52 7.64 -3.52
CA LEU A 91 14.04 8.78 -4.27
C LEU A 91 13.76 8.63 -5.76
N PHE A 92 13.18 9.67 -6.36
CA PHE A 92 12.90 9.78 -7.78
C PHE A 92 13.49 11.07 -8.33
N VAL A 93 14.18 10.99 -9.45
CA VAL A 93 14.98 12.10 -10.00
C VAL A 93 14.56 12.36 -11.44
N LYS A 94 13.97 13.52 -11.70
CA LYS A 94 13.54 13.89 -13.05
C LYS A 94 14.77 14.08 -13.95
N ASP A 95 14.75 13.57 -15.17
CA ASP A 95 15.84 13.71 -16.13
C ASP A 95 15.82 15.09 -16.78
N VAL A 96 16.36 16.07 -16.04
CA VAL A 96 16.45 17.48 -16.43
C VAL A 96 17.79 18.05 -15.97
N GLU A 97 18.22 19.13 -16.62
CA GLU A 97 19.30 19.96 -16.11
C GLU A 97 18.90 20.61 -14.77
N ARG A 98 19.81 20.55 -13.78
CA ARG A 98 19.55 20.96 -12.41
C ARG A 98 20.34 22.19 -12.01
N THR A 99 19.79 22.95 -11.08
CA THR A 99 20.54 24.01 -10.41
C THR A 99 21.70 23.42 -9.60
N VAL A 100 22.72 24.25 -9.33
CA VAL A 100 23.88 23.84 -8.51
C VAL A 100 23.43 23.31 -7.14
N GLN A 101 22.39 23.88 -6.54
CA GLN A 101 21.85 23.45 -5.26
C GLN A 101 21.19 22.06 -5.36
N ALA A 102 20.37 21.84 -6.40
CA ALA A 102 19.71 20.55 -6.62
C ALA A 102 20.72 19.44 -6.94
N GLU A 103 21.76 19.75 -7.73
CA GLU A 103 22.81 18.78 -8.05
C GLU A 103 23.65 18.43 -6.79
N LYS A 104 24.02 19.43 -5.98
CA LYS A 104 24.67 19.19 -4.68
C LYS A 104 23.81 18.33 -3.75
N HIS A 105 22.49 18.48 -3.77
CA HIS A 105 21.59 17.63 -3.01
C HIS A 105 21.57 16.20 -3.56
N LEU A 106 21.45 16.02 -4.88
CA LEU A 106 21.51 14.70 -5.52
C LEU A 106 22.82 13.95 -5.21
N GLU A 107 23.95 14.66 -5.22
CA GLU A 107 25.26 14.14 -4.83
C GLU A 107 25.28 13.59 -3.39
N LYS A 108 24.55 14.23 -2.47
CA LYS A 108 24.38 13.73 -1.10
C LYS A 108 23.47 12.51 -1.06
N LEU A 109 22.35 12.55 -1.79
CA LEU A 109 21.38 11.46 -1.86
C LEU A 109 21.99 10.16 -2.38
N ARG A 110 22.72 10.23 -3.50
CA ARG A 110 23.27 9.03 -4.18
C ARG A 110 24.34 8.30 -3.37
N LYS A 111 24.94 8.96 -2.37
CA LYS A 111 25.89 8.33 -1.43
C LYS A 111 25.19 7.43 -0.40
N LYS A 112 23.91 7.67 -0.13
CA LYS A 112 23.14 6.97 0.92
C LYS A 112 22.03 6.07 0.37
N HIS A 113 21.50 6.40 -0.81
CA HIS A 113 20.33 5.75 -1.37
C HIS A 113 20.49 5.52 -2.87
N THR A 114 19.83 4.47 -3.36
CA THR A 114 19.54 4.34 -4.79
C THR A 114 18.35 5.22 -5.15
N TYR A 115 18.29 5.67 -6.39
CA TYR A 115 17.19 6.46 -6.92
C TYR A 115 16.76 5.93 -8.28
N LYS A 116 15.53 6.28 -8.71
CA LYS A 116 15.05 6.01 -10.06
C LYS A 116 14.93 7.31 -10.85
N LYS A 117 15.46 7.31 -12.08
CA LYS A 117 15.25 8.40 -13.01
C LYS A 117 13.86 8.30 -13.64
N PHE A 118 13.30 9.43 -14.04
CA PHE A 118 12.08 9.49 -14.83
C PHE A 118 12.07 10.73 -15.72
N SER A 119 11.38 10.66 -16.85
CA SER A 119 11.23 11.82 -17.77
C SER A 119 9.79 12.31 -17.84
N THR A 120 8.81 11.50 -17.45
CA THR A 120 7.37 11.84 -17.52
C THR A 120 6.64 11.56 -16.20
N PRO A 121 5.51 12.26 -15.91
CA PRO A 121 4.68 11.97 -14.75
C PRO A 121 4.16 10.52 -14.74
N LYS A 122 3.84 9.95 -15.90
CA LYS A 122 3.35 8.57 -16.00
C LYS A 122 4.43 7.56 -15.59
N GLU A 123 5.67 7.77 -16.02
CA GLU A 123 6.80 6.95 -15.61
C GLU A 123 7.04 7.05 -14.10
N LEU A 124 6.97 8.26 -13.53
CA LEU A 124 7.05 8.46 -12.09
C LEU A 124 5.96 7.68 -11.33
N GLU A 125 4.71 7.74 -11.80
CA GLU A 125 3.57 6.99 -11.23
C GLU A 125 3.90 5.48 -11.14
N ASP A 126 4.41 4.91 -12.23
CA ASP A 126 4.71 3.48 -12.33
C ASP A 126 5.92 3.10 -11.45
N HIS A 127 6.97 3.93 -11.43
CA HIS A 127 8.15 3.72 -10.56
C HIS A 127 7.80 3.78 -9.08
N ILE A 128 6.95 4.73 -8.66
CA ILE A 128 6.48 4.84 -7.28
C ILE A 128 5.67 3.60 -6.90
N ARG A 129 4.70 3.21 -7.74
CA ARG A 129 3.85 2.03 -7.49
C ARG A 129 4.71 0.78 -7.29
N TYR A 130 5.63 0.54 -8.22
CA TYR A 130 6.52 -0.62 -8.15
C TYR A 130 7.42 -0.60 -6.90
N SER A 131 7.99 0.57 -6.57
CA SER A 131 8.90 0.71 -5.43
C SER A 131 8.19 0.46 -4.10
N ILE A 132 6.99 1.02 -3.91
CA ILE A 132 6.18 0.78 -2.71
C ILE A 132 5.77 -0.70 -2.63
N GLN A 133 5.28 -1.30 -3.72
CA GLN A 133 4.94 -2.73 -3.74
C GLN A 133 6.14 -3.63 -3.40
N SER A 134 7.34 -3.25 -3.86
CA SER A 134 8.58 -3.95 -3.54
C SER A 134 8.95 -3.80 -2.06
N LEU A 135 8.83 -2.60 -1.48
CA LEU A 135 9.02 -2.37 -0.05
C LEU A 135 8.06 -3.22 0.79
N LEU A 136 6.76 -3.20 0.47
CA LEU A 136 5.76 -4.01 1.16
C LEU A 136 6.08 -5.50 1.06
N THR A 137 6.45 -5.98 -0.14
CA THR A 137 6.84 -7.38 -0.34
C THR A 137 8.06 -7.76 0.50
N LYS A 138 9.05 -6.86 0.63
CA LYS A 138 10.23 -7.07 1.47
C LYS A 138 9.89 -7.05 2.96
N ALA A 139 9.06 -6.12 3.41
CA ALA A 139 8.60 -6.05 4.79
C ALA A 139 7.86 -7.33 5.19
N LEU A 140 6.98 -7.84 4.33
CA LEU A 140 6.30 -9.13 4.52
C LEU A 140 7.28 -10.31 4.59
N ARG A 141 8.37 -10.29 3.80
CA ARG A 141 9.41 -11.33 3.83
C ARG A 141 10.32 -11.23 5.06
N ARG A 142 10.68 -10.03 5.51
CA ARG A 142 11.50 -9.81 6.72
C ARG A 142 10.72 -10.17 7.99
N GLY A 143 9.44 -9.83 8.04
CA GLY A 143 8.52 -10.30 9.07
C GLY A 143 8.38 -11.83 9.14
N LYS A 144 8.82 -12.59 8.13
CA LYS A 144 8.94 -14.06 8.17
C LYS A 144 10.29 -14.56 8.70
N LYS A 145 11.36 -13.76 8.61
CA LYS A 145 12.73 -14.17 8.97
C LYS A 145 13.09 -13.79 10.41
N ASP A 146 12.53 -12.69 10.92
CA ASP A 146 12.80 -12.17 12.27
C ASP A 146 11.76 -12.61 13.33
N ARG A 147 10.84 -13.52 12.98
CA ARG A 147 9.95 -14.11 13.99
C ARG A 147 10.66 -15.25 14.70
N PRO A 148 10.93 -15.16 16.03
CA PRO A 148 11.19 -16.36 16.81
C PRO A 148 10.01 -17.32 16.62
N SER A 149 10.33 -18.60 16.52
CA SER A 149 9.47 -19.75 16.20
C SER A 149 8.39 -20.06 17.26
N LYS A 150 7.77 -19.03 17.86
CA LYS A 150 6.73 -19.16 18.89
C LYS A 150 5.37 -18.55 18.56
N ILE A 151 5.24 -17.82 17.44
CA ILE A 151 3.90 -17.51 16.92
C ILE A 151 3.62 -18.53 15.81
N ALA A 152 2.73 -19.48 16.07
CA ALA A 152 2.33 -20.51 15.12
C ALA A 152 1.56 -19.84 13.97
N GLU A 153 2.29 -19.32 12.98
CA GLU A 153 1.72 -18.87 11.71
C GLU A 153 1.28 -20.11 10.93
N GLU A 154 -0.02 -20.25 10.77
CA GLU A 154 -0.65 -21.34 10.03
C GLU A 154 -0.99 -20.85 8.62
N ILE A 155 -0.53 -21.56 7.60
CA ILE A 155 -0.87 -21.24 6.22
C ILE A 155 -2.31 -21.73 5.98
N LEU A 156 -3.20 -20.80 5.65
CA LEU A 156 -4.60 -21.10 5.32
C LEU A 156 -4.72 -21.43 3.83
N PHE A 157 -4.14 -20.58 2.98
CA PHE A 157 -4.08 -20.79 1.54
C PHE A 157 -2.71 -20.35 0.99
N ASP A 158 -2.13 -21.18 0.12
CA ASP A 158 -0.95 -20.81 -0.68
C ASP A 158 -1.07 -21.52 -2.04
N ARG A 159 -2.03 -21.06 -2.85
CA ARG A 159 -2.39 -21.74 -4.10
C ARG A 159 -2.85 -20.78 -5.19
N LYS A 160 -2.77 -21.26 -6.43
CA LYS A 160 -3.42 -20.64 -7.57
C LYS A 160 -4.89 -21.06 -7.61
N VAL A 161 -5.77 -20.13 -7.91
CA VAL A 161 -7.21 -20.28 -8.09
C VAL A 161 -7.56 -19.76 -9.48
N THR A 162 -8.32 -20.53 -10.25
CA THR A 162 -8.79 -20.11 -11.58
C THR A 162 -10.29 -19.91 -11.52
N LEU A 163 -10.74 -18.71 -11.87
CA LEU A 163 -12.14 -18.36 -12.06
C LEU A 163 -12.47 -18.53 -13.55
N GLY A 164 -13.53 -19.27 -13.87
CA GLY A 164 -13.77 -19.89 -15.19
C GLY A 164 -14.33 -18.96 -16.28
N LEU A 165 -14.29 -19.46 -17.51
CA LEU A 165 -14.55 -18.75 -18.79
C LEU A 165 -16.00 -18.81 -19.31
N PHE A 166 -16.92 -19.54 -18.65
CA PHE A 166 -18.21 -19.91 -19.29
C PHE A 166 -19.45 -19.80 -18.40
N ALA A 167 -19.38 -19.14 -17.25
CA ALA A 167 -20.55 -18.84 -16.42
C ALA A 167 -20.61 -17.34 -16.11
N SER A 168 -21.81 -16.78 -16.08
CA SER A 168 -22.11 -15.35 -15.86
C SER A 168 -21.62 -14.79 -14.51
N SER A 169 -21.19 -15.66 -13.60
CA SER A 169 -20.29 -15.33 -12.50
C SER A 169 -19.55 -16.60 -12.07
N THR A 170 -18.22 -16.54 -12.00
CA THR A 170 -17.46 -17.62 -11.40
C THR A 170 -16.92 -17.17 -10.06
N LYS A 171 -17.34 -17.87 -9.01
CA LYS A 171 -16.84 -17.66 -7.64
C LYS A 171 -16.02 -18.85 -7.19
N TRP A 172 -14.98 -18.58 -6.43
CA TRP A 172 -14.27 -19.56 -5.62
C TRP A 172 -14.46 -19.21 -4.16
N VAL A 173 -14.68 -20.23 -3.34
CA VAL A 173 -14.85 -20.08 -1.89
C VAL A 173 -13.86 -21.01 -1.20
N GLY A 174 -13.09 -20.46 -0.27
CA GLY A 174 -12.29 -21.23 0.69
C GLY A 174 -12.68 -20.84 2.10
N TRP A 175 -12.81 -21.81 3.00
CA TRP A 175 -13.16 -21.56 4.41
C TRP A 175 -12.05 -22.03 5.34
N PHE A 176 -12.01 -21.47 6.54
CA PHE A 176 -11.08 -21.84 7.61
C PHE A 176 -11.62 -21.40 8.97
N LYS A 177 -11.17 -22.06 10.05
CA LYS A 177 -11.54 -21.69 11.41
C LYS A 177 -10.52 -20.72 12.02
N VAL A 178 -11.00 -19.72 12.74
CA VAL A 178 -10.15 -18.78 13.49
C VAL A 178 -10.59 -18.67 14.94
N LEU A 179 -9.63 -18.46 15.84
CA LEU A 179 -9.91 -18.15 17.23
C LEU A 179 -10.04 -16.64 17.41
N LYS A 180 -10.84 -16.24 18.41
CA LYS A 180 -10.87 -14.86 18.88
C LYS A 180 -9.44 -14.38 19.19
N GLY A 181 -9.04 -13.29 18.56
CA GLY A 181 -7.71 -12.70 18.70
C GLY A 181 -6.72 -13.11 17.61
N ASP A 182 -6.99 -14.18 16.85
CA ASP A 182 -6.17 -14.58 15.71
C ASP A 182 -6.10 -13.45 14.69
N ARG A 183 -4.98 -13.33 13.99
CA ARG A 183 -4.79 -12.31 12.97
C ARG A 183 -4.62 -12.96 11.60
N ILE A 184 -5.56 -12.72 10.70
CA ILE A 184 -5.60 -13.22 9.34
C ILE A 184 -4.85 -12.22 8.46
N LYS A 185 -3.83 -12.67 7.75
CA LYS A 185 -3.06 -11.84 6.81
C LYS A 185 -2.97 -12.50 5.46
N GLY A 186 -3.06 -11.72 4.39
CA GLY A 186 -2.90 -12.30 3.07
C GLY A 186 -2.66 -11.30 1.96
N LEU A 187 -2.24 -11.83 0.83
CA LEU A 187 -2.08 -11.13 -0.42
C LEU A 187 -2.64 -12.00 -1.54
N MET A 188 -3.46 -11.40 -2.37
CA MET A 188 -3.98 -11.98 -3.59
C MET A 188 -3.52 -11.15 -4.77
N ARG A 189 -3.16 -11.81 -5.88
CA ARG A 189 -2.75 -11.16 -7.13
C ARG A 189 -3.37 -11.89 -8.30
N SER A 190 -3.75 -11.13 -9.31
CA SER A 190 -4.47 -11.68 -10.45
C SER A 190 -3.99 -11.12 -11.78
N SER A 191 -4.15 -11.92 -12.84
CA SER A 191 -4.03 -11.45 -14.24
C SER A 191 -5.18 -10.51 -14.63
N GLY A 192 -6.36 -10.72 -14.07
CA GLY A 192 -7.60 -9.97 -14.30
C GLY A 192 -8.10 -9.21 -13.07
N SER A 193 -9.22 -8.51 -13.23
CA SER A 193 -9.92 -7.87 -12.11
C SER A 193 -10.77 -8.89 -11.37
N PHE A 194 -10.70 -8.90 -10.04
CA PHE A 194 -11.53 -9.75 -9.19
C PHE A 194 -12.03 -8.96 -7.99
N SER A 195 -13.12 -9.43 -7.40
CA SER A 195 -13.55 -9.00 -6.07
C SER A 195 -13.13 -10.05 -5.05
N ALA A 196 -12.68 -9.61 -3.87
CA ALA A 196 -12.31 -10.48 -2.77
C ALA A 196 -13.00 -10.04 -1.49
N TYR A 197 -13.64 -10.99 -0.84
CA TYR A 197 -14.40 -10.80 0.38
C TYR A 197 -13.86 -11.76 1.44
N LEU A 198 -13.68 -11.23 2.64
CA LEU A 198 -13.37 -12.06 3.80
C LEU A 198 -14.54 -11.89 4.77
N LEU A 199 -15.29 -12.98 4.94
CA LEU A 199 -16.62 -12.98 5.57
C LEU A 199 -16.62 -13.90 6.78
N THR A 200 -17.41 -13.56 7.80
CA THR A 200 -17.80 -14.46 8.89
C THR A 200 -18.79 -15.52 8.39
N GLU A 201 -19.19 -16.47 9.23
CA GLU A 201 -20.18 -17.49 8.84
C GLU A 201 -21.55 -16.85 8.59
N GLU A 202 -21.93 -15.89 9.44
CA GLU A 202 -23.15 -15.09 9.30
C GLU A 202 -23.12 -14.25 8.02
N ASP A 203 -22.05 -13.47 7.80
CA ASP A 203 -21.91 -12.64 6.59
C ASP A 203 -21.89 -13.47 5.30
N TYR A 204 -21.39 -14.71 5.36
CA TYR A 204 -21.35 -15.62 4.22
C TYR A 204 -22.74 -16.18 3.89
N ALA A 205 -23.57 -16.47 4.91
CA ALA A 205 -24.96 -16.88 4.69
C ALA A 205 -25.75 -15.76 3.99
N ASP A 206 -25.59 -14.53 4.43
CA ASP A 206 -26.21 -13.35 3.80
C ASP A 206 -25.69 -13.14 2.37
N PHE A 207 -24.38 -13.32 2.15
CA PHE A 207 -23.77 -13.28 0.80
C PHE A 207 -24.41 -14.30 -0.16
N GLU A 208 -24.66 -15.53 0.30
CA GLU A 208 -25.27 -16.59 -0.51
C GLU A 208 -26.76 -16.36 -0.76
N ALA A 209 -27.48 -15.73 0.17
CA ALA A 209 -28.90 -15.39 0.03
C ALA A 209 -29.15 -14.33 -1.07
N GLY A 210 -28.11 -13.60 -1.48
CA GLY A 210 -28.21 -12.56 -2.50
C GLY A 210 -28.81 -11.26 -1.99
N ASP A 211 -28.86 -11.09 -0.66
CA ASP A 211 -29.32 -9.85 -0.04
C ASP A 211 -28.31 -8.71 -0.31
N GLU A 212 -28.83 -7.52 -0.63
CA GLU A 212 -28.02 -6.31 -0.83
C GLU A 212 -27.41 -5.85 0.50
N PHE A 213 -26.27 -6.45 0.87
CA PHE A 213 -25.52 -6.06 2.07
C PHE A 213 -24.23 -5.31 1.73
N HIS A 214 -23.83 -4.39 2.62
CA HIS A 214 -22.58 -3.63 2.52
C HIS A 214 -21.37 -4.49 2.90
N PHE A 215 -20.74 -5.13 1.91
CA PHE A 215 -19.60 -6.03 2.12
C PHE A 215 -18.33 -5.33 2.63
N TRP A 216 -17.54 -6.04 3.45
CA TRP A 216 -16.10 -5.85 3.56
C TRP A 216 -15.42 -6.45 2.32
N GLY A 217 -15.30 -5.66 1.25
CA GLY A 217 -14.63 -6.08 0.01
C GLY A 217 -14.20 -4.90 -0.86
N ARG A 218 -13.19 -5.12 -1.70
CA ARG A 218 -12.90 -4.21 -2.82
C ARG A 218 -13.65 -4.70 -4.04
N GLU A 219 -14.53 -3.87 -4.58
CA GLU A 219 -15.04 -4.07 -5.93
C GLU A 219 -13.88 -3.94 -6.92
N LYS A 220 -13.61 -5.01 -7.68
CA LYS A 220 -12.72 -5.04 -8.87
C LYS A 220 -11.30 -4.51 -8.64
N THR A 221 -10.40 -5.40 -8.22
CA THR A 221 -8.96 -5.12 -8.11
C THR A 221 -8.11 -6.18 -8.80
N LYS A 222 -6.85 -5.84 -9.14
CA LYS A 222 -5.83 -6.82 -9.59
C LYS A 222 -4.97 -7.35 -8.44
N ALA A 223 -5.04 -6.72 -7.28
CA ALA A 223 -4.35 -7.16 -6.08
C ALA A 223 -5.07 -6.69 -4.81
N CYS A 224 -5.21 -7.60 -3.85
CA CYS A 224 -5.86 -7.34 -2.56
C CYS A 224 -4.95 -7.79 -1.42
N ALA A 225 -4.76 -6.94 -0.42
CA ALA A 225 -4.06 -7.29 0.81
C ALA A 225 -5.06 -7.31 1.97
N ILE A 226 -4.98 -8.34 2.81
CA ILE A 226 -5.82 -8.55 3.99
C ILE A 226 -4.94 -8.50 5.22
N ASP A 227 -5.38 -7.79 6.25
CA ASP A 227 -4.82 -7.82 7.59
C ASP A 227 -5.93 -7.56 8.61
N VAL A 228 -6.60 -8.63 9.06
CA VAL A 228 -7.81 -8.59 9.89
C VAL A 228 -7.55 -9.34 11.19
N LYS A 229 -8.01 -8.79 12.31
CA LYS A 229 -8.02 -9.48 13.60
C LYS A 229 -9.40 -10.09 13.81
N ALA A 230 -9.48 -11.38 14.07
CA ALA A 230 -10.72 -12.07 14.41
C ALA A 230 -11.23 -11.59 15.76
N GLU A 231 -12.46 -11.07 15.82
CA GLU A 231 -13.07 -10.59 17.06
C GLU A 231 -13.75 -11.70 17.85
N ASP A 232 -14.14 -12.78 17.17
CA ASP A 232 -14.80 -13.94 17.76
C ASP A 232 -14.26 -15.25 17.17
N TYR A 233 -14.60 -16.37 17.82
CA TYR A 233 -14.33 -17.70 17.29
C TYR A 233 -15.41 -18.02 16.26
N ASP A 234 -15.02 -18.13 14.99
CA ASP A 234 -15.97 -18.37 13.92
C ASP A 234 -15.34 -19.07 12.72
N THR A 235 -16.19 -19.61 11.84
CA THR A 235 -15.80 -20.06 10.50
C THR A 235 -15.72 -18.85 9.59
N TRP A 236 -14.56 -18.64 8.97
CA TRP A 236 -14.34 -17.52 8.06
C TRP A 236 -14.24 -18.02 6.62
N TYR A 237 -14.76 -17.22 5.69
CA TYR A 237 -14.84 -17.52 4.27
C TYR A 237 -14.06 -16.47 3.47
N LEU A 238 -13.12 -16.92 2.64
CA LEU A 238 -12.53 -16.12 1.57
C LEU A 238 -13.30 -16.40 0.27
N VAL A 239 -14.05 -15.41 -0.19
CA VAL A 239 -14.78 -15.46 -1.46
C VAL A 239 -14.05 -14.64 -2.50
N LEU A 240 -13.75 -15.26 -3.65
CA LEU A 240 -13.17 -14.61 -4.81
C LEU A 240 -14.18 -14.67 -5.95
N LYS A 241 -14.51 -13.53 -6.55
CA LYS A 241 -15.50 -13.43 -7.63
C LYS A 241 -14.87 -12.76 -8.85
N ASP A 242 -15.05 -13.38 -10.00
CA ASP A 242 -14.79 -12.78 -11.30
C ASP A 242 -16.12 -12.33 -11.92
N GLU A 243 -16.20 -11.05 -12.25
CA GLU A 243 -17.34 -10.48 -12.99
C GLU A 243 -16.99 -10.23 -14.46
N THR A 244 -15.80 -10.69 -14.88
CA THR A 244 -15.33 -10.61 -16.25
C THR A 244 -15.44 -11.99 -16.91
N TYR A 245 -15.89 -12.03 -18.16
CA TYR A 245 -16.09 -13.27 -18.91
C TYR A 245 -14.78 -13.92 -19.40
N PHE A 246 -13.62 -13.35 -19.06
CA PHE A 246 -12.35 -13.70 -19.69
C PHE A 246 -11.48 -14.69 -18.89
N GLY A 247 -12.00 -15.21 -17.78
CA GLY A 247 -11.28 -16.16 -16.94
C GLY A 247 -10.13 -15.51 -16.20
N THR A 248 -10.16 -15.56 -14.88
CA THR A 248 -9.21 -14.83 -14.05
C THR A 248 -8.40 -15.79 -13.20
N GLU A 249 -7.07 -15.72 -13.34
CA GLU A 249 -6.14 -16.51 -12.53
C GLU A 249 -5.66 -15.69 -11.34
N ILE A 250 -6.00 -16.14 -10.14
CA ILE A 250 -5.68 -15.48 -8.88
C ILE A 250 -4.71 -16.35 -8.08
N TYR A 251 -3.54 -15.83 -7.77
CA TYR A 251 -2.66 -16.43 -6.77
C TYR A 251 -3.05 -15.92 -5.38
N VAL A 252 -3.39 -16.84 -4.47
CA VAL A 252 -3.88 -16.56 -3.12
C VAL A 252 -2.84 -17.01 -2.12
N LYS A 253 -2.38 -16.08 -1.27
CA LYS A 253 -1.54 -16.38 -0.12
C LYS A 253 -2.19 -15.79 1.13
N LEU A 254 -2.73 -16.65 1.99
CA LEU A 254 -3.42 -16.28 3.23
C LEU A 254 -2.84 -17.10 4.38
N SER A 255 -2.54 -16.45 5.49
CA SER A 255 -2.06 -17.08 6.72
C SER A 255 -2.78 -16.53 7.94
N ARG A 256 -2.78 -17.34 9.00
CA ARG A 256 -3.33 -17.04 10.31
C ARG A 256 -2.20 -16.97 11.31
N ILE A 257 -2.14 -15.89 12.07
CA ILE A 257 -1.23 -15.69 13.17
C ILE A 257 -2.03 -15.96 14.44
N LYS A 258 -1.75 -17.08 15.11
CA LYS A 258 -2.49 -17.45 16.32
C LYS A 258 -2.26 -16.44 17.43
N SER A 259 -3.33 -15.98 18.08
CA SER A 259 -3.19 -15.30 19.38
C SER A 259 -2.74 -16.30 20.43
N SER A 260 -1.71 -15.93 21.19
CA SER A 260 -1.24 -16.66 22.37
C SER A 260 -2.25 -16.62 23.51
#